data_AF-A0A918SUQ1-F1
#
_entry.id   AF-A0A918SUQ1-F1
#
_cell.length_a   1.000
_cell.length_b   1.000
_cell.length_c   1.000
_cell.angle_alpha   90.00
_cell.angle_beta   90.00
_cell.angle_gamma   90.00
#
_symmetry.space_group_name_H-M   'P 1'
#
loop_
_entity.id
_entity.type
_entity.pdbx_description
1 polymer ?
#
loop_
_entity_poly.entity_id
_entity_poly.type
_entity_poly.pdbx_seq_one_letter_code
_entity_poly.pdbx_strand_id
1 'polypeptide(L)' 'MSYQDYVVAAYAVFVIVLGWDFVAARLQIHRELRAARRRAAREAPRPVSGELSR' A
#
# COMPACT_ATOMS: atom_id res chain seq x y z
N MET A 1 -29.30 5.76 26.37
CA MET A 1 -28.06 5.44 27.09
C MET A 1 -28.21 4.07 27.71
N SER A 2 -28.44 3.06 26.87
CA SER A 2 -28.39 1.67 27.31
C SER A 2 -26.92 1.31 27.54
N TYR A 3 -26.63 0.47 28.52
CA TYR A 3 -25.29 -0.10 28.72
C TYR A 3 -24.74 -0.72 27.42
N GLN A 4 -25.64 -1.29 26.60
CA GLN A 4 -25.32 -1.85 25.29
C GLN A 4 -24.73 -0.81 24.32
N ASP A 5 -25.25 0.42 24.30
CA ASP A 5 -24.77 1.47 23.40
C ASP A 5 -23.31 1.82 23.71
N TYR A 6 -22.96 1.87 25.01
CA TYR A 6 -21.59 2.12 25.46
C TYR A 6 -20.63 1.00 25.09
N VAL A 7 -21.07 -0.26 25.24
CA VAL A 7 -20.26 -1.43 24.86
C VAL A 7 -19.99 -1.41 23.36
N VAL A 8 -21.01 -1.14 22.54
CA VAL A 8 -20.87 -1.02 21.09
C VAL A 8 -19.91 0.11 20.72
N ALA A 9 -20.05 1.29 21.35
CA ALA A 9 -19.16 2.42 21.10
C ALA A 9 -17.71 2.11 21.48
N ALA A 10 -17.47 1.42 22.61
CA ALA A 10 -16.14 1.02 23.04
C ALA A 10 -15.46 0.09 22.02
N TYR A 11 -16.19 -0.92 21.53
CA TYR A 11 -15.66 -1.81 20.49
C TYR A 11 -15.48 -1.11 19.15
N ALA A 12 -16.36 -0.16 18.78
CA ALA A 12 -16.25 0.60 17.55
C ALA A 12 -14.94 1.39 17.49
N VAL A 13 -14.54 2.05 18.58
CA VAL A 13 -13.25 2.76 18.67
C VAL A 13 -12.09 1.78 18.43
N PHE A 14 -12.14 0.60 19.02
CA PHE A 14 -11.10 -0.42 18.87
C PHE A 14 -10.96 -0.88 17.41
N VAL A 15 -12.10 -1.14 16.74
CA VAL A 15 -12.13 -1.54 15.32
C VAL A 15 -11.63 -0.42 14.41
N ILE A 16 -12.00 0.84 14.69
CA ILE A 16 -11.54 1.99 13.91
C ILE A 16 -10.03 2.15 14.02
N VAL A 17 -9.48 2.11 15.23
CA VAL A 17 -8.02 2.23 15.46
C VAL A 17 -7.28 1.09 14.76
N LEU A 18 -7.70 -0.16 15.00
CA LEU A 18 -7.06 -1.34 14.41
C LEU A 18 -7.18 -1.35 12.87
N GLY A 19 -8.33 -0.94 12.35
CA GLY A 19 -8.56 -0.81 10.91
C GLY A 19 -7.70 0.28 10.29
N TRP A 20 -7.48 1.40 11.00
CA TRP A 20 -6.64 2.49 10.52
C TRP A 20 -5.19 2.05 10.35
N ASP A 21 -4.63 1.34 11.32
CA ASP A 21 -3.27 0.79 11.22
C ASP A 21 -3.13 -0.14 10.00
N PHE A 22 -4.14 -1.00 9.77
CA PHE A 22 -4.16 -1.90 8.62
C PHE A 22 -4.24 -1.15 7.29
N VAL A 23 -5.11 -0.14 7.20
CA VAL A 23 -5.26 0.70 6.00
C VAL A 23 -3.98 1.47 5.72
N ALA A 24 -3.34 2.04 6.75
CA ALA A 24 -2.09 2.77 6.63
C ALA A 24 -0.95 1.87 6.12
N ALA A 25 -0.79 0.68 6.72
CA ALA A 25 0.19 -0.31 6.27
C ALA A 25 -0.08 -0.76 4.83
N ARG A 26 -1.34 -1.04 4.49
CA ARG A 26 -1.73 -1.46 3.14
C ARG A 26 -1.41 -0.39 2.09
N LEU A 27 -1.65 0.88 2.41
CA LEU A 27 -1.32 2.02 1.55
C LEU A 27 0.19 2.19 1.35
N GLN A 28 0.99 2.01 2.41
CA GLN A 28 2.45 2.06 2.32
C GLN A 28 2.98 0.95 1.40
N ILE A 29 2.54 -0.28 1.59
CA ILE A 29 2.94 -1.43 0.75
C ILE A 29 2.61 -1.20 -0.72
N HIS A 30 1.41 -0.67 -1.03
CA HIS A 30 1.05 -0.35 -2.41
C HIS A 30 1.94 0.74 -3.03
N ARG A 31 2.33 1.75 -2.26
CA ARG A 31 3.25 2.80 -2.71
C ARG A 31 4.64 2.24 -2.98
N GLU A 32 5.14 1.39 -2.10
CA GLU A 32 6.44 0.74 -2.25
C GLU A 32 6.46 -0.21 -3.45
N LEU A 33 5.41 -1.03 -3.64
CA LEU A 33 5.27 -1.88 -4.82
C LEU A 33 5.26 -1.05 -6.11
N ARG A 34 4.60 0.11 -6.11
CA ARG A 34 4.60 1.01 -7.27
C ARG A 34 5.97 1.64 -7.50
N ALA A 35 6.68 2.00 -6.43
CA ALA A 35 8.04 2.51 -6.51
C ALA A 35 9.02 1.43 -7.00
N ALA A 36 8.91 0.21 -6.50
CA ALA A 36 9.69 -0.96 -6.94
C ALA A 36 9.45 -1.27 -8.41
N ARG A 37 8.19 -1.26 -8.88
CA ARG A 37 7.86 -1.40 -10.31
C ARG A 37 8.50 -0.31 -11.18
N ARG A 38 8.53 0.94 -10.70
CA ARG A 38 9.18 2.06 -11.42
C ARG A 38 10.70 1.93 -11.46
N ARG A 39 11.33 1.40 -10.41
CA ARG A 39 12.77 1.10 -10.40
C ARG A 39 13.08 -0.06 -11.35
N ALA A 40 12.32 -1.16 -11.29
CA ALA A 40 12.46 -2.29 -12.22
C ALA A 40 12.30 -1.87 -13.69
N ALA A 41 11.42 -0.92 -14.01
CA ALA A 41 11.28 -0.39 -15.37
C ALA A 41 12.45 0.50 -15.83
N ARG A 42 13.25 1.05 -14.90
CA ARG A 42 14.46 1.82 -15.21
C ARG A 42 15.71 0.94 -15.29
N GLU A 43 15.78 -0.10 -14.46
CA GLU A 43 16.80 -1.16 -14.54
C GLU A 43 16.57 -2.12 -15.71
N ALA A 44 15.35 -2.16 -16.28
CA ALA A 44 15.07 -2.93 -17.47
C ALA A 44 16.09 -2.52 -18.55
N PRO A 45 16.99 -3.43 -18.97
CA PRO A 45 18.03 -3.11 -19.92
C PRO A 45 17.33 -2.56 -21.15
N ARG A 46 17.63 -1.30 -21.47
CA ARG A 46 17.29 -0.75 -22.78
C ARG A 46 17.87 -1.77 -23.77
N PRO A 47 17.07 -2.41 -24.65
CA PRO A 47 17.65 -3.25 -25.68
C PRO A 47 18.61 -2.33 -26.41
N VAL A 48 19.91 -2.61 -26.24
CA VAL A 48 20.96 -1.97 -27.02
C VAL A 48 20.63 -2.42 -28.43
N SER A 49 19.91 -1.57 -29.16
CA SER A 49 19.61 -1.75 -30.57
C SER A 49 20.95 -1.86 -31.27
N GLY A 50 21.44 -3.09 -31.41
CA GLY A 50 22.72 -3.46 -32.00
C GLY A 50 22.75 -3.29 -33.52
N GLU A 51 21.96 -2.39 -34.07
CA GLU A 51 21.68 -2.30 -35.49
C GLU A 51 21.58 -0.84 -35.92
N LEU A 52 22.66 -0.10 -35.73
CA LEU A 52 23.00 0.97 -36.66
C LEU A 52 24.39 0.67 -37.22
N SER A 53 24.38 -0.22 -38.23
CA SER A 53 25.22 -0.22 -39.45
C SER A 53 26.73 -0.14 -39.24
N ARG A 54 27.50 -1.23 -39.31
CA ARG A 54 27.93 -1.95 -40.54
C ARG A 54 28.07 -1.08 -41.78
#